data_AF-A0A1Y6CZU0-F1
#
_entry.id   AF-A0A1Y6CZU0-F1
#
_cell.length_a   1.000
_cell.length_b   1.000
_cell.length_c   1.000
_cell.angle_alpha   90.00
_cell.angle_beta   90.00
_cell.angle_gamma   90.00
#
_symmetry.space_group_name_H-M   'P 1'
#
loop_
_entity.id
_entity.type
_entity.pdbx_description
1 polymer ?
#
loop_
_entity_poly.entity_id
_entity_poly.type
_entity_poly.pdbx_seq_one_letter_code
_entity_poly.pdbx_strand_id
1 'polypeptide(L)'
;MITYDPKSWWGLIFKFHKSDTFRRLLPAMATVGVFSGGIAFVDRELWPEHLSSTTAVHSLLGFVISLLLVFRTNTAYERWWEGRKLWGSLVNTSRNLALKLNAYLRKGHPVRAALATQLGAYAATLKDHLRDANPPHKGPIRHAPNAVAAYLFAEIDGLYRRGDLTAEHVLMLNPDLTQLTEICGACERIKKTPIPYSYSLFIKKFVFAYIVSMPFVFVDSFGYWTALFTTFIFYVLGSLEIIAEEVENPFGTDANDLPTDDLAQTIAANVRDILVGNGAAPRA
;
A
#
# COMPACT_ATOMS: atom_id res chain seq x y z
N MET A 1 -5.91 3.68 -5.29
CA MET A 1 -6.68 2.44 -5.49
C MET A 1 -7.64 2.56 -6.66
N ILE A 2 -7.56 1.65 -7.63
CA ILE A 2 -8.50 1.55 -8.75
C ILE A 2 -9.86 1.04 -8.24
N THR A 3 -10.93 1.77 -8.51
CA THR A 3 -12.30 1.27 -8.30
C THR A 3 -12.72 0.38 -9.47
N TYR A 4 -13.23 -0.81 -9.17
CA TYR A 4 -13.71 -1.76 -10.17
C TYR A 4 -14.89 -2.59 -9.67
N ASP A 5 -15.68 -3.12 -10.59
CA ASP A 5 -16.76 -4.07 -10.28
C ASP A 5 -16.20 -5.51 -10.31
N PRO A 6 -16.13 -6.21 -9.17
CA PRO A 6 -15.62 -7.58 -9.12
C PRO A 6 -16.49 -8.59 -9.88
N LYS A 7 -17.73 -8.24 -10.23
CA LYS A 7 -18.64 -9.11 -10.99
C LYS A 7 -18.38 -9.06 -12.50
N SER A 8 -17.63 -8.07 -12.99
CA SER A 8 -17.31 -7.90 -14.42
C SER A 8 -16.15 -8.80 -14.85
N TRP A 9 -16.33 -10.12 -14.81
CA TRP A 9 -15.27 -11.10 -15.03
C TRP A 9 -14.52 -10.91 -16.35
N TRP A 10 -15.24 -10.86 -17.48
CA TRP A 10 -14.65 -10.61 -18.81
C TRP A 10 -14.07 -9.20 -18.95
N GLY A 11 -14.73 -8.20 -18.35
CA GLY A 11 -14.27 -6.82 -18.37
C GLY A 11 -12.95 -6.62 -17.63
N LEU A 12 -12.67 -7.44 -16.60
CA LEU A 12 -11.41 -7.45 -15.86
C LEU A 12 -10.28 -8.17 -16.61
N ILE A 13 -10.57 -9.29 -17.28
CA ILE A 13 -9.57 -10.06 -18.05
C ILE A 13 -8.99 -9.21 -19.20
N PHE A 14 -9.83 -8.43 -19.88
CA PHE A 14 -9.43 -7.64 -21.05
C PHE A 14 -9.12 -6.17 -20.73
N LYS A 15 -9.17 -5.76 -19.45
CA LYS A 15 -8.80 -4.41 -19.03
C LYS A 15 -7.28 -4.27 -18.95
N PHE A 16 -6.67 -3.74 -19.99
CA PHE A 16 -5.26 -3.34 -19.96
C PHE A 16 -5.10 -1.99 -19.23
N HIS A 17 -4.65 -2.01 -17.97
CA HIS A 17 -4.41 -0.79 -17.18
C HIS A 17 -3.05 -0.14 -17.54
N LYS A 18 -2.84 1.15 -17.24
CA LYS A 18 -1.54 1.82 -17.49
C LYS A 18 -0.37 1.27 -16.64
N SER A 19 -0.67 0.61 -15.51
CA SER A 19 0.26 -0.05 -14.59
C SER A 19 0.42 -1.54 -14.90
N ASP A 20 0.31 -1.91 -16.17
CA ASP A 20 0.24 -3.32 -16.57
C ASP A 20 1.53 -4.06 -16.20
N THR A 21 1.43 -4.97 -15.24
CA THR A 21 2.50 -5.90 -14.83
C THR A 21 3.11 -6.56 -16.05
N PHE A 22 2.29 -6.87 -17.06
CA PHE A 22 2.74 -7.42 -18.33
C PHE A 22 3.70 -6.49 -19.07
N ARG A 23 3.39 -5.19 -19.20
CA ARG A 23 4.29 -4.22 -19.86
C ARG A 23 5.60 -4.03 -19.11
N ARG A 24 5.55 -4.07 -17.78
CA ARG A 24 6.73 -3.99 -16.92
C ARG A 24 7.62 -5.23 -17.08
N LEU A 25 7.02 -6.40 -17.26
CA LEU A 25 7.72 -7.68 -17.45
C LEU A 25 8.12 -7.96 -18.90
N LEU A 26 7.50 -7.31 -19.88
CA LEU A 26 7.71 -7.57 -21.31
C LEU A 26 9.18 -7.66 -21.75
N PRO A 27 10.10 -6.74 -21.37
CA PRO A 27 11.51 -6.87 -21.76
C PRO A 27 12.17 -8.13 -21.17
N ALA A 28 11.85 -8.48 -19.92
CA ALA A 28 12.36 -9.68 -19.28
C ALA A 28 11.73 -10.95 -19.90
N MET A 29 10.44 -10.93 -20.21
CA MET A 29 9.74 -12.01 -20.92
C MET A 29 10.35 -12.26 -22.30
N ALA A 30 10.64 -11.21 -23.07
CA ALA A 30 11.30 -11.34 -24.36
C ALA A 30 12.70 -11.95 -24.22
N THR A 31 13.45 -11.54 -23.19
CA THR A 31 14.78 -12.10 -22.88
C THR A 31 14.69 -13.58 -22.54
N VAL A 32 13.74 -13.97 -21.68
CA VAL A 32 13.49 -15.39 -21.34
C VAL A 32 13.08 -16.18 -22.57
N GLY A 33 12.19 -15.64 -23.41
CA GLY A 33 11.74 -16.32 -24.63
C GLY A 33 12.85 -16.53 -25.65
N VAL A 34 13.70 -15.52 -25.87
CA VAL A 34 14.88 -15.62 -26.75
C VAL A 34 15.88 -16.62 -26.18
N PHE A 35 16.18 -16.55 -24.88
CA PHE A 35 17.09 -17.47 -24.20
C PHE A 35 16.61 -18.92 -24.33
N SER A 36 15.35 -19.20 -23.96
CA SER A 36 14.75 -20.53 -24.05
C SER A 36 14.66 -21.03 -25.49
N GLY A 37 14.37 -20.15 -26.45
CA GLY A 37 14.40 -20.48 -27.88
C GLY A 37 15.80 -20.86 -28.37
N GLY A 38 16.83 -20.15 -27.90
CA GLY A 38 18.22 -20.46 -28.17
C GLY A 38 18.63 -21.83 -27.62
N ILE A 39 18.24 -22.16 -26.37
CA ILE A 39 18.47 -23.49 -25.80
C ILE A 39 17.76 -24.57 -26.62
N ALA A 40 16.51 -24.34 -27.03
CA ALA A 40 15.76 -25.27 -27.87
C ALA A 40 16.41 -25.50 -29.24
N PHE A 41 16.95 -24.46 -29.85
CA PHE A 41 17.69 -24.57 -31.11
C PHE A 41 18.98 -25.38 -30.95
N VAL A 42 19.76 -25.11 -29.90
CA VAL A 42 21.02 -25.85 -29.64
C VAL A 42 20.75 -27.33 -29.42
N ASP A 43 19.76 -27.67 -28.59
CA ASP A 43 19.39 -29.06 -28.30
C ASP A 43 18.91 -29.82 -29.56
N ARG A 44 18.10 -29.17 -30.41
CA ARG A 44 17.50 -29.84 -31.57
C ARG A 44 18.41 -29.93 -32.79
N GLU A 45 19.22 -28.90 -33.05
CA GLU A 45 19.99 -28.79 -34.30
C GLU A 45 21.48 -29.04 -34.12
N LEU A 46 22.04 -28.71 -32.94
CA LEU A 46 23.50 -28.73 -32.72
C LEU A 46 23.96 -29.89 -31.82
N TRP A 47 23.10 -30.41 -30.95
CA TRP A 47 23.48 -31.44 -29.97
C TRP A 47 22.38 -32.51 -29.78
N PRO A 48 22.18 -33.42 -30.76
CA PRO A 48 21.11 -34.41 -30.67
C PRO A 48 21.34 -35.53 -29.63
N GLU A 49 22.52 -35.63 -29.02
CA GLU A 49 22.70 -36.48 -27.83
C GLU A 49 21.97 -35.87 -26.64
N HIS A 50 20.83 -36.47 -26.29
CA HIS A 50 19.82 -35.90 -25.41
C HIS A 50 20.38 -35.44 -24.05
N LEU A 51 20.04 -34.20 -23.67
CA LEU A 51 20.12 -33.78 -22.27
C LEU A 51 19.11 -34.62 -21.46
N SER A 52 19.59 -35.57 -20.66
CA SER A 52 18.72 -36.33 -19.76
C SER A 52 18.13 -35.39 -18.71
N SER A 53 16.88 -34.98 -18.89
CA SER A 53 16.23 -34.06 -17.95
C SER A 53 15.69 -34.81 -16.73
N THR A 54 15.93 -34.25 -15.53
CA THR A 54 15.27 -34.74 -14.30
C THR A 54 14.13 -33.81 -13.94
N THR A 55 12.97 -34.02 -14.57
CA THR A 55 11.73 -33.26 -14.31
C THR A 55 11.30 -33.30 -12.84
N ALA A 56 11.62 -34.38 -12.11
CA ALA A 56 11.29 -34.54 -10.70
C ALA A 56 11.88 -33.44 -9.80
N VAL A 57 13.14 -33.01 -10.05
CA VAL A 57 13.79 -31.94 -9.27
C VAL A 57 13.08 -30.62 -9.51
N HIS A 58 12.75 -30.31 -10.76
CA HIS A 58 12.01 -29.09 -11.10
C HIS A 58 10.62 -29.06 -10.49
N SER A 59 9.89 -30.18 -10.49
CA SER A 59 8.59 -30.26 -9.83
C SER A 59 8.68 -29.98 -8.33
N LEU A 60 9.70 -30.54 -7.65
CA LEU A 60 9.94 -30.28 -6.23
C LEU A 60 10.29 -28.81 -5.97
N LEU A 61 11.21 -28.23 -6.75
CA LEU A 61 11.59 -26.82 -6.62
C LEU A 61 10.41 -25.89 -6.93
N GLY A 62 9.58 -26.23 -7.92
CA GLY A 62 8.38 -25.49 -8.27
C GLY A 62 7.35 -25.47 -7.15
N PHE A 63 7.18 -26.59 -6.44
CA PHE A 63 6.35 -26.63 -5.23
C PHE A 63 6.90 -25.71 -4.13
N VAL A 64 8.22 -25.76 -3.86
CA VAL A 64 8.85 -24.90 -2.83
C VAL A 64 8.72 -23.42 -3.20
N ILE A 65 8.96 -23.04 -4.46
CA ILE A 65 8.81 -21.65 -4.93
C ILE A 65 7.36 -21.18 -4.78
N SER A 66 6.40 -22.01 -5.16
CA SER A 66 4.98 -21.69 -5.02
C SER A 66 4.62 -21.40 -3.56
N LEU A 67 5.10 -22.25 -2.63
CA LEU A 67 4.88 -22.06 -1.20
C LEU A 67 5.53 -20.77 -0.68
N LEU A 68 6.77 -20.48 -1.09
CA LEU A 68 7.48 -19.25 -0.70
C LEU A 68 6.77 -17.99 -1.20
N LEU A 69 6.31 -17.98 -2.45
CA LEU A 69 5.56 -16.86 -3.02
C LEU A 69 4.22 -16.65 -2.33
N VAL A 70 3.53 -17.71 -1.92
CA VAL A 70 2.30 -17.60 -1.11
C VAL A 70 2.58 -16.92 0.22
N PHE A 71 3.60 -17.34 0.95
CA PHE A 71 3.98 -16.68 2.21
C PHE A 71 4.35 -15.22 2.00
N ARG A 72 5.16 -14.93 0.98
CA ARG A 72 5.56 -13.57 0.59
C ARG A 72 4.37 -12.66 0.31
N THR A 73 3.40 -13.16 -0.45
CA THR A 73 2.19 -12.42 -0.82
C THR A 73 1.29 -12.20 0.38
N ASN A 74 1.13 -13.22 1.24
CA ASN A 74 0.33 -13.09 2.47
C ASN A 74 0.92 -12.06 3.43
N THR A 75 2.24 -12.09 3.65
CA THR A 75 2.92 -11.09 4.51
C THR A 75 2.80 -9.67 3.94
N ALA A 76 2.92 -9.50 2.61
CA ALA A 76 2.67 -8.20 1.98
C ALA A 76 1.23 -7.73 2.21
N TYR A 77 0.25 -8.61 1.98
CA TYR A 77 -1.16 -8.31 2.14
C TYR A 77 -1.53 -7.95 3.59
N GLU A 78 -0.95 -8.62 4.59
CA GLU A 78 -1.16 -8.28 6.00
C GLU A 78 -0.73 -6.85 6.33
N ARG A 79 0.41 -6.39 5.80
CA ARG A 79 0.89 -5.00 5.96
C ARG A 79 -0.07 -4.02 5.32
N TRP A 80 -0.54 -4.31 4.11
CA TRP A 80 -1.53 -3.48 3.41
C TRP A 80 -2.83 -3.39 4.19
N TRP A 81 -3.33 -4.52 4.69
CA TRP A 81 -4.55 -4.59 5.49
C TRP A 81 -4.42 -3.88 6.84
N GLU A 82 -3.26 -3.98 7.50
CA GLU A 82 -2.96 -3.19 8.71
C GLU A 82 -3.01 -1.69 8.40
N GLY A 83 -2.35 -1.25 7.33
CA GLY A 83 -2.40 0.13 6.86
C GLY A 83 -3.84 0.61 6.60
N ARG A 84 -4.66 -0.21 5.94
CA ARG A 84 -6.08 0.09 5.67
C ARG A 84 -6.90 0.25 6.95
N LYS A 85 -6.66 -0.62 7.94
CA LYS A 85 -7.32 -0.55 9.26
C LYS A 85 -6.93 0.72 10.01
N LEU A 86 -5.64 1.07 10.03
CA LEU A 86 -5.12 2.28 10.67
C LEU A 86 -5.73 3.55 10.07
N TRP A 87 -5.78 3.65 8.75
CA TRP A 87 -6.43 4.77 8.07
C TRP A 87 -7.95 4.80 8.30
N GLY A 88 -8.60 3.65 8.43
CA GLY A 88 -10.01 3.57 8.86
C GLY A 88 -10.22 4.07 10.29
N SER A 89 -9.30 3.74 11.20
CA SER A 89 -9.28 4.27 12.56
C SER A 89 -9.10 5.79 12.55
N LEU A 90 -8.20 6.33 11.71
CA LEU A 90 -8.00 7.77 11.57
C LEU A 90 -9.26 8.53 11.17
N VAL A 91 -10.04 7.96 10.23
CA VAL A 91 -11.35 8.51 9.85
C VAL A 91 -12.30 8.59 11.05
N ASN A 92 -12.39 7.50 11.81
CA ASN A 92 -13.29 7.42 12.97
C ASN A 92 -12.84 8.35 14.11
N THR A 93 -11.57 8.35 14.47
CA THR A 93 -10.99 9.23 15.51
C THR A 93 -11.20 10.70 15.15
N SER A 94 -10.92 11.09 13.90
CA SER A 94 -11.11 12.49 13.47
C SER A 94 -12.59 12.90 13.55
N ARG A 95 -13.51 12.02 13.15
CA ARG A 95 -14.96 12.26 13.26
C ARG A 95 -15.42 12.36 14.71
N ASN A 96 -14.99 11.44 15.58
CA ASN A 96 -15.36 11.42 16.99
C ASN A 96 -14.87 12.68 17.71
N LEU A 97 -13.63 13.07 17.46
CA LEU A 97 -13.05 14.30 18.00
C LEU A 97 -13.85 15.53 17.55
N ALA A 98 -14.19 15.62 16.26
CA ALA A 98 -15.02 16.70 15.73
C ALA A 98 -16.42 16.74 16.38
N LEU A 99 -17.08 15.59 16.56
CA LEU A 99 -18.40 15.50 17.19
C LEU A 99 -18.38 15.97 18.66
N LYS A 100 -17.39 15.52 19.43
CA LYS A 100 -17.22 15.93 20.84
C LYS A 100 -16.96 17.43 20.93
N LEU A 101 -16.03 17.95 20.13
CA LEU A 101 -15.73 19.39 20.07
C LEU A 101 -16.95 20.22 19.63
N ASN A 102 -17.74 19.73 18.67
CA ASN A 102 -18.98 20.38 18.25
C ASN A 102 -19.99 20.49 19.40
N ALA A 103 -20.11 19.43 20.23
CA ALA A 103 -21.02 19.39 21.36
C ALA A 103 -20.55 20.27 22.54
N TYR A 104 -19.24 20.29 22.83
CA TYR A 104 -18.71 20.99 24.00
C TYR A 104 -18.50 22.49 23.75
N LEU A 105 -18.16 22.89 22.53
CA LEU A 105 -17.90 24.30 22.21
C LEU A 105 -19.17 25.04 21.81
N ARG A 106 -19.34 26.25 22.35
CA ARG A 106 -20.45 27.14 21.98
C ARG A 106 -20.50 27.39 20.47
N LYS A 107 -21.71 27.46 19.90
CA LYS A 107 -21.91 27.83 18.48
C LYS A 107 -21.27 29.20 18.21
N GLY A 108 -20.56 29.31 17.09
CA GLY A 108 -19.86 30.54 16.69
C GLY A 108 -18.54 30.81 17.41
N HIS A 109 -18.05 29.90 18.26
CA HIS A 109 -16.73 30.06 18.88
C HIS A 109 -15.63 30.12 17.79
N PRO A 110 -14.75 31.14 17.79
CA PRO A 110 -13.81 31.38 16.69
C PRO A 110 -12.81 30.22 16.47
N VAL A 111 -12.47 29.50 17.54
CA VAL A 111 -11.55 28.34 17.49
C VAL A 111 -12.06 27.19 16.62
N ARG A 112 -13.37 27.10 16.38
CA ARG A 112 -13.98 25.95 15.68
C ARG A 112 -13.43 25.80 14.26
N ALA A 113 -13.22 26.92 13.56
CA ALA A 113 -12.63 26.93 12.23
C ALA A 113 -11.14 26.53 12.25
N ALA A 114 -10.38 26.97 13.26
CA ALA A 114 -8.98 26.61 13.43
C ALA A 114 -8.82 25.11 13.72
N LEU A 115 -9.60 24.57 14.67
CA LEU A 115 -9.61 23.14 14.99
C LEU A 115 -10.03 22.29 13.80
N ALA A 116 -11.05 22.71 13.05
CA ALA A 116 -11.49 21.99 11.86
C ALA A 116 -10.40 21.93 10.79
N THR A 117 -9.71 23.04 10.57
CA THR A 117 -8.61 23.13 9.61
C THR A 117 -7.45 22.23 10.01
N GLN A 118 -7.01 22.28 11.28
CA GLN A 118 -5.84 21.52 11.74
C GLN A 118 -6.14 20.01 11.84
N LEU A 119 -7.31 19.64 12.35
CA LEU A 119 -7.73 18.24 12.39
C LEU A 119 -7.93 17.67 10.98
N GLY A 120 -8.51 18.43 10.06
CA GLY A 120 -8.60 18.04 8.65
C GLY A 120 -7.24 17.92 7.96
N ALA A 121 -6.30 18.83 8.28
CA ALA A 121 -4.95 18.83 7.73
C ALA A 121 -4.06 17.70 8.27
N TYR A 122 -4.39 17.12 9.42
CA TYR A 122 -3.61 16.04 10.03
C TYR A 122 -3.46 14.85 9.08
N ALA A 123 -4.55 14.40 8.47
CA ALA A 123 -4.53 13.25 7.55
C ALA A 123 -3.68 13.52 6.29
N ALA A 124 -3.77 14.73 5.73
CA ALA A 124 -2.93 15.12 4.60
C ALA A 124 -1.44 15.20 4.98
N THR A 125 -1.14 15.75 6.17
CA THR A 125 0.22 15.82 6.70
C THR A 125 0.81 14.43 6.93
N LEU A 126 0.02 13.51 7.49
CA LEU A 126 0.44 12.13 7.70
C LEU A 126 0.69 11.41 6.37
N LYS A 127 -0.19 11.58 5.38
CA LYS A 127 0.00 11.04 4.03
C LYS A 127 1.33 11.50 3.44
N ASP A 128 1.56 12.80 3.42
CA ASP A 128 2.76 13.40 2.82
C ASP A 128 4.03 12.93 3.54
N HIS A 129 3.99 12.89 4.88
CA HIS A 129 5.06 12.31 5.70
C HIS A 129 5.35 10.84 5.36
N LEU A 130 4.31 10.02 5.20
CA LEU A 130 4.45 8.60 4.81
C LEU A 130 4.94 8.43 3.36
N ARG A 131 4.91 9.49 2.54
CA ARG A 131 5.49 9.52 1.18
C ARG A 131 6.86 10.20 1.11
N ASP A 132 7.53 10.40 2.25
CA ASP A 132 8.83 11.09 2.36
C ASP A 132 8.81 12.55 1.85
N ALA A 133 7.62 13.14 1.71
CA ALA A 133 7.50 14.57 1.53
C ALA A 133 7.75 15.29 2.85
N ASN A 134 8.12 16.58 2.77
CA ASN A 134 8.30 17.43 3.93
C ASN A 134 7.13 18.42 4.03
N PRO A 135 5.95 17.98 4.53
CA PRO A 135 4.77 18.84 4.56
C PRO A 135 5.01 20.05 5.47
N PRO A 136 4.55 21.24 5.04
CA PRO A 136 4.73 22.45 5.82
C PRO A 136 3.97 22.34 7.14
N HIS A 137 4.63 22.68 8.24
CA HIS A 137 4.05 22.70 9.58
C HIS A 137 4.48 23.97 10.32
N LYS A 138 3.74 24.32 11.37
CA LYS A 138 4.04 25.47 12.22
C LYS A 138 4.75 25.02 13.50
N GLY A 139 5.58 25.89 14.04
CA GLY A 139 6.26 25.68 15.32
C GLY A 139 7.59 24.94 15.20
N PRO A 140 8.24 24.64 16.34
CA PRO A 140 9.61 24.13 16.38
C PRO A 140 9.73 22.60 16.18
N ILE A 141 8.62 21.86 16.22
CA ILE A 141 8.63 20.38 16.14
C ILE A 141 8.86 19.96 14.69
N ARG A 142 10.01 19.34 14.40
CA ARG A 142 10.39 18.91 13.03
C ARG A 142 9.50 17.81 12.45
N HIS A 143 8.98 16.93 13.30
CA HIS A 143 8.14 15.82 12.85
C HIS A 143 6.73 16.32 12.54
N ALA A 144 6.42 16.52 11.26
CA ALA A 144 5.25 17.30 10.83
C ALA A 144 3.90 16.78 11.36
N PRO A 145 3.56 15.46 11.35
CA PRO A 145 2.33 14.98 11.98
C PRO A 145 2.27 15.30 13.48
N ASN A 146 3.40 15.21 14.18
CA ASN A 146 3.45 15.51 15.62
C ASN A 146 3.37 17.02 15.89
N ALA A 147 3.83 17.86 14.96
CA ALA A 147 3.64 19.30 15.04
C ALA A 147 2.15 19.68 14.98
N VAL A 148 1.38 19.05 14.08
CA VAL A 148 -0.07 19.25 13.99
C VAL A 148 -0.77 18.70 15.24
N ALA A 149 -0.40 17.50 15.71
CA ALA A 149 -0.95 16.95 16.95
C ALA A 149 -0.66 17.85 18.15
N ALA A 150 0.57 18.34 18.30
CA ALA A 150 0.97 19.24 19.39
C ALA A 150 0.17 20.55 19.37
N TYR A 151 -0.11 21.09 18.19
CA TYR A 151 -1.01 22.24 18.06
C TYR A 151 -2.40 21.91 18.61
N LEU A 152 -2.98 20.77 18.23
CA LEU A 152 -4.29 20.34 18.72
C LEU A 152 -4.29 20.19 20.25
N PHE A 153 -3.29 19.52 20.83
CA PHE A 153 -3.13 19.41 22.29
C PHE A 153 -3.06 20.79 22.98
N ALA A 154 -2.23 21.70 22.45
CA ALA A 154 -2.08 23.04 23.02
C ALA A 154 -3.36 23.88 22.91
N GLU A 155 -4.13 23.75 21.83
CA GLU A 155 -5.39 24.45 21.66
C GLU A 155 -6.45 23.94 22.65
N ILE A 156 -6.54 22.63 22.87
CA ILE A 156 -7.46 22.04 23.87
C ILE A 156 -7.08 22.45 25.29
N ASP A 157 -5.79 22.43 25.65
CA ASP A 157 -5.32 22.94 26.95
C ASP A 157 -5.60 24.44 27.11
N GLY A 158 -5.42 25.23 26.05
CA GLY A 158 -5.78 26.65 26.03
C GLY A 158 -7.26 26.89 26.28
N LEU A 159 -8.15 26.08 25.69
CA LEU A 159 -9.60 26.15 25.93
C LEU A 159 -9.97 25.81 27.37
N TYR A 160 -9.30 24.82 27.97
CA TYR A 160 -9.48 24.51 29.39
C TYR A 160 -9.06 25.67 30.29
N ARG A 161 -7.87 26.25 30.08
CA ARG A 161 -7.37 27.38 30.89
C ARG A 161 -8.25 28.62 30.80
N ARG A 162 -8.94 28.82 29.67
CA ARG A 162 -9.90 29.92 29.46
C ARG A 162 -11.30 29.63 30.03
N GLY A 163 -11.56 28.42 30.49
CA GLY A 163 -12.88 28.00 30.97
C GLY A 163 -13.87 27.66 29.85
N ASP A 164 -13.41 27.56 28.59
CA ASP A 164 -14.24 27.15 27.45
C ASP A 164 -14.52 25.63 27.47
N LEU A 165 -13.68 24.84 28.15
CA LEU A 165 -13.84 23.41 28.39
C LEU A 165 -13.65 23.09 29.88
N THR A 166 -14.38 22.10 30.38
CA THR A 166 -14.19 21.57 31.74
C THR A 166 -13.14 20.45 31.75
N ALA A 167 -12.68 20.05 32.94
CA ALA A 167 -11.73 18.94 33.07
C ALA A 167 -12.28 17.62 32.51
N GLU A 168 -13.58 17.37 32.70
CA GLU A 168 -14.26 16.18 32.19
C GLU A 168 -14.27 16.17 30.66
N HIS A 169 -14.51 17.32 30.01
CA HIS A 169 -14.43 17.42 28.55
C HIS A 169 -13.02 17.10 28.05
N VAL A 170 -11.98 17.63 28.68
CA VAL A 170 -10.59 17.35 28.29
C VAL A 170 -10.26 15.86 28.45
N LEU A 171 -10.67 15.25 29.58
CA LEU A 171 -10.51 13.81 29.80
C LEU A 171 -11.22 12.96 28.73
N MET A 172 -12.39 13.39 28.24
CA MET A 172 -13.13 12.71 27.17
C MET A 172 -12.53 12.92 25.77
N LEU A 173 -11.79 14.00 25.54
CA LEU A 173 -11.13 14.32 24.26
C LEU A 173 -9.74 13.67 24.14
N ASN A 174 -9.03 13.52 25.26
CA ASN A 174 -7.65 13.05 25.28
C ASN A 174 -7.41 11.70 24.57
N PRO A 175 -8.27 10.67 24.70
CA PRO A 175 -8.09 9.41 23.99
C PRO A 175 -8.06 9.59 22.47
N ASP A 176 -8.91 10.46 21.90
CA ASP A 176 -8.93 10.71 20.46
C ASP A 176 -7.68 11.46 19.99
N LEU A 177 -7.19 12.43 20.79
CA LEU A 177 -5.95 13.16 20.47
C LEU A 177 -4.73 12.23 20.49
N THR A 178 -4.62 11.38 21.51
CA THR A 178 -3.55 10.38 21.61
C THR A 178 -3.63 9.37 20.46
N GLN A 179 -4.84 8.92 20.11
CA GLN A 179 -5.06 7.96 19.03
C GLN A 179 -4.54 8.46 17.68
N LEU A 180 -4.57 9.76 17.39
CA LEU A 180 -3.95 10.33 16.19
C LEU A 180 -2.45 9.98 16.12
N THR A 181 -1.73 10.22 17.21
CA THR A 181 -0.28 9.95 17.29
C THR A 181 0.06 8.47 17.31
N GLU A 182 -0.78 7.63 17.92
CA GLU A 182 -0.63 6.16 17.88
C GLU A 182 -0.80 5.61 16.47
N ILE A 183 -1.78 6.11 15.71
CA ILE A 183 -1.98 5.75 14.30
C ILE A 183 -0.74 6.16 13.49
N CYS A 184 -0.22 7.37 13.70
CA CYS A 184 1.01 7.81 13.05
C CYS A 184 2.17 6.84 13.33
N GLY A 185 2.44 6.53 14.61
CA GLY A 185 3.51 5.61 14.99
C GLY A 185 3.35 4.20 14.40
N ALA A 186 2.11 3.71 14.32
CA ALA A 186 1.82 2.42 13.68
C ALA A 186 2.06 2.44 12.16
N CYS A 187 1.64 3.50 11.47
CA CYS A 187 1.94 3.68 10.04
C CYS A 187 3.45 3.79 9.79
N GLU A 188 4.18 4.51 10.65
CA GLU A 188 5.63 4.60 10.57
C GLU A 188 6.31 3.25 10.77
N ARG A 189 5.81 2.41 11.69
CA ARG A 189 6.33 1.05 11.89
C ARG A 189 6.15 0.21 10.62
N ILE A 190 4.99 0.26 9.98
CA ILE A 190 4.76 -0.43 8.70
C ILE A 190 5.78 0.07 7.66
N LYS A 191 5.92 1.38 7.51
CA LYS A 191 6.83 1.97 6.52
C LYS A 191 8.31 1.65 6.77
N LYS A 192 8.79 1.87 8.00
CA LYS A 192 10.22 1.81 8.37
C LYS A 192 10.72 0.39 8.64
N THR A 193 9.81 -0.58 8.80
CA THR A 193 10.16 -1.98 9.10
C THR A 193 9.72 -2.86 7.92
N PRO A 194 10.42 -2.83 6.77
CA PRO A 194 10.10 -3.67 5.61
C PRO A 194 10.32 -5.15 5.90
N ILE A 195 9.85 -6.02 5.00
CA ILE A 195 10.15 -7.46 5.09
C ILE A 195 11.67 -7.65 5.04
N PRO A 196 12.27 -8.55 5.84
CA PRO A 196 13.72 -8.72 5.89
C PRO A 196 14.34 -8.89 4.51
N TYR A 197 15.35 -8.07 4.20
CA TYR A 197 15.99 -8.03 2.89
C TYR A 197 16.49 -9.40 2.42
N SER A 198 17.02 -10.23 3.33
CA SER A 198 17.49 -11.58 3.02
C SER A 198 16.37 -12.48 2.47
N TYR A 199 15.15 -12.34 2.96
CA TYR A 199 13.99 -13.10 2.51
C TYR A 199 13.60 -12.70 1.07
N SER A 200 13.44 -11.40 0.82
CA SER A 200 13.11 -10.88 -0.51
C SER A 200 14.21 -11.20 -1.53
N LEU A 201 15.48 -11.10 -1.13
CA LEU A 201 16.62 -11.44 -1.99
C LEU A 201 16.64 -12.94 -2.33
N PHE A 202 16.38 -13.81 -1.34
CA PHE A 202 16.35 -15.25 -1.54
C PHE A 202 15.27 -15.66 -2.55
N ILE A 203 14.05 -15.14 -2.41
CA ILE A 203 12.94 -15.43 -3.35
C ILE A 203 13.31 -15.00 -4.77
N LYS A 204 13.79 -13.77 -4.96
CA LYS A 204 14.17 -13.26 -6.30
C LYS A 204 15.26 -14.10 -6.95
N LYS A 205 16.30 -14.47 -6.19
CA LYS A 205 17.37 -15.37 -6.68
C LYS A 205 16.85 -16.76 -7.02
N PHE A 206 15.93 -17.29 -6.22
CA PHE A 206 15.40 -18.63 -6.42
C PHE A 206 14.48 -18.70 -7.65
N VAL A 207 13.60 -17.71 -7.84
CA VAL A 207 12.77 -17.57 -9.06
C VAL A 207 13.69 -17.43 -10.29
N PHE A 208 14.72 -16.60 -10.21
CA PHE A 208 15.68 -16.45 -11.32
C PHE A 208 16.36 -17.79 -11.68
N ALA A 209 16.92 -18.49 -10.70
CA ALA A 209 17.57 -19.77 -10.92
C ALA A 209 16.62 -20.81 -11.53
N TYR A 210 15.38 -20.86 -11.03
CA TYR A 210 14.34 -21.79 -11.52
C TYR A 210 13.95 -21.53 -12.97
N ILE A 211 13.78 -20.26 -13.36
CA ILE A 211 13.42 -19.89 -14.73
C ILE A 211 14.58 -20.13 -15.69
N VAL A 212 15.82 -19.83 -15.27
CA VAL A 212 17.02 -20.07 -16.10
C VAL A 212 17.28 -21.56 -16.32
N SER A 213 17.02 -22.42 -15.31
CA SER A 213 17.24 -23.86 -15.46
C SER A 213 16.08 -24.58 -16.18
N MET A 214 14.89 -23.98 -16.23
CA MET A 214 13.70 -24.57 -16.84
C MET A 214 13.85 -25.01 -18.32
N PRO A 215 14.42 -24.21 -19.25
CA PRO A 215 14.49 -24.63 -20.64
C PRO A 215 15.32 -25.90 -20.85
N PHE A 216 16.38 -26.11 -20.06
CA PHE A 216 17.18 -27.34 -20.11
C PHE A 216 16.40 -28.58 -19.72
N VAL A 217 15.35 -28.44 -18.92
CA VAL A 217 14.51 -29.55 -18.49
C VAL A 217 13.33 -29.77 -19.43
N PHE A 218 12.77 -28.70 -19.98
CA PHE A 218 11.55 -28.77 -20.78
C PHE A 218 11.81 -29.08 -22.26
N VAL A 219 13.03 -28.81 -22.76
CA VAL A 219 13.38 -28.93 -24.19
C VAL A 219 13.20 -30.34 -24.75
N ASP A 220 13.50 -31.38 -23.96
CA ASP A 220 13.32 -32.78 -24.36
C ASP A 220 11.83 -33.09 -24.62
N SER A 221 10.97 -32.69 -23.69
CA SER A 221 9.52 -32.94 -23.77
C SER A 221 8.76 -32.03 -24.72
N PHE A 222 9.17 -30.76 -24.86
CA PHE A 222 8.37 -29.73 -25.55
C PHE A 222 9.07 -29.12 -26.78
N GLY A 223 10.35 -29.39 -27.02
CA GLY A 223 11.11 -28.81 -28.13
C GLY A 223 11.03 -27.28 -28.13
N TYR A 224 10.73 -26.68 -29.28
CA TYR A 224 10.60 -25.22 -29.41
C TYR A 224 9.46 -24.61 -28.56
N TRP A 225 8.44 -25.37 -28.16
CA TRP A 225 7.38 -24.87 -27.27
C TRP A 225 7.88 -24.52 -25.87
N THR A 226 9.07 -25.02 -25.50
CA THR A 226 9.79 -24.63 -24.28
C THR A 226 9.90 -23.12 -24.13
N ALA A 227 10.16 -22.40 -25.23
CA ALA A 227 10.26 -20.94 -25.20
C ALA A 227 8.97 -20.28 -24.71
N LEU A 228 7.81 -20.76 -25.20
CA LEU A 228 6.52 -20.24 -24.78
C LEU A 228 6.23 -20.59 -23.32
N PHE A 229 6.40 -21.84 -22.92
CA PHE A 229 6.05 -22.29 -21.56
C PHE A 229 6.96 -21.67 -20.49
N THR A 230 8.27 -21.59 -20.71
CA THR A 230 9.17 -20.91 -19.78
C THR A 230 8.82 -19.44 -19.64
N THR A 231 8.51 -18.75 -20.75
CA THR A 231 8.11 -17.33 -20.72
C THR A 231 6.78 -17.14 -19.99
N PHE A 232 5.81 -18.02 -20.21
CA PHE A 232 4.52 -17.97 -19.53
C PHE A 232 4.66 -18.20 -18.02
N ILE A 233 5.45 -19.20 -17.61
CA ILE A 233 5.70 -19.47 -16.19
C ILE A 233 6.47 -18.31 -15.55
N PHE A 234 7.45 -17.73 -16.24
CA PHE A 234 8.12 -16.50 -15.78
C PHE A 234 7.12 -15.36 -15.57
N TYR A 235 6.19 -15.16 -16.52
CA TYR A 235 5.15 -14.14 -16.37
C TYR A 235 4.30 -14.38 -15.13
N VAL A 236 3.86 -15.61 -14.87
CA VAL A 236 3.04 -15.93 -13.67
C VAL A 236 3.82 -15.67 -12.38
N LEU A 237 5.03 -16.24 -12.24
CA LEU A 237 5.83 -16.10 -11.01
C LEU A 237 6.30 -14.65 -10.80
N GLY A 238 6.75 -14.00 -11.87
CA GLY A 238 7.18 -12.60 -11.84
C GLY A 238 6.04 -11.63 -11.53
N SER A 239 4.82 -11.91 -12.03
CA SER A 239 3.65 -11.10 -11.73
C SER A 239 3.26 -11.17 -10.25
N LEU A 240 3.29 -12.37 -9.66
CA LEU A 240 3.03 -12.54 -8.23
C LEU A 240 4.03 -11.77 -7.37
N GLU A 241 5.32 -11.82 -7.71
CA GLU A 241 6.36 -11.09 -7.00
C GLU A 241 6.18 -9.56 -7.11
N ILE A 242 5.83 -9.04 -8.30
CA ILE A 242 5.54 -7.61 -8.49
C ILE A 242 4.32 -7.18 -7.66
N ILE A 243 3.24 -7.97 -7.67
CA ILE A 243 2.05 -7.67 -6.87
C ILE A 243 2.41 -7.65 -5.37
N ALA A 244 3.18 -8.63 -4.90
CA ALA A 244 3.62 -8.67 -3.50
C ALA A 244 4.53 -7.47 -3.14
N GLU A 245 5.35 -6.99 -4.07
CA GLU A 245 6.19 -5.80 -3.89
C GLU A 245 5.35 -4.51 -3.82
N GLU A 246 4.38 -4.34 -4.72
CA GLU A 246 3.47 -3.17 -4.71
C GLU A 246 2.64 -3.13 -3.42
N VAL A 247 2.05 -4.27 -3.02
CA VAL A 247 1.19 -4.34 -1.82
C VAL A 247 1.98 -4.20 -0.51
N GLU A 248 3.29 -4.51 -0.50
CA GLU A 248 4.13 -4.40 0.70
C GLU A 248 4.26 -2.97 1.23
N ASN A 249 4.20 -1.96 0.35
CA ASN A 249 4.35 -0.55 0.69
C ASN A 249 3.04 0.25 0.48
N PRO A 250 2.04 0.11 1.37
CA PRO A 250 0.67 0.55 1.10
C PRO A 250 0.45 2.07 1.03
N PHE A 251 1.46 2.89 1.34
CA PHE A 251 1.32 4.35 1.46
C PHE A 251 1.88 5.13 0.26
N GLY A 252 2.40 4.44 -0.75
CA GLY A 252 2.98 5.05 -1.95
C GLY A 252 1.96 5.69 -2.89
N THR A 253 2.29 5.65 -4.17
CA THR A 253 1.48 6.20 -5.27
C THR A 253 1.13 5.16 -6.34
N ASP A 254 1.41 3.88 -6.08
CA ASP A 254 1.12 2.80 -6.99
C ASP A 254 -0.41 2.58 -7.09
N ALA A 255 -0.84 1.93 -8.17
CA ALA A 255 -2.26 1.72 -8.43
C ALA A 255 -2.98 0.95 -7.31
N ASN A 256 -2.24 0.04 -6.67
CA ASN A 256 -2.68 -0.85 -5.61
C ASN A 256 -2.49 -0.28 -4.19
N ASP A 257 -1.88 0.90 -4.08
CA ASP A 257 -1.73 1.58 -2.80
C ASP A 257 -3.06 2.11 -2.26
N LEU A 258 -3.06 2.32 -0.94
CA LEU A 258 -4.21 2.89 -0.24
C LEU A 258 -4.56 4.26 -0.82
N PRO A 259 -5.86 4.59 -0.98
CA PRO A 259 -6.31 5.88 -1.48
C PRO A 259 -6.23 6.95 -0.37
N THR A 260 -5.03 7.18 0.15
CA THR A 260 -4.75 8.07 1.29
C THR A 260 -5.08 9.54 0.96
N ASP A 261 -4.98 9.93 -0.32
CA ASP A 261 -5.44 11.23 -0.81
C ASP A 261 -6.96 11.41 -0.62
N ASP A 262 -7.76 10.48 -1.11
CA ASP A 262 -9.23 10.51 -1.01
C ASP A 262 -9.68 10.43 0.45
N LEU A 263 -9.00 9.61 1.25
CA LEU A 263 -9.28 9.49 2.68
C LEU A 263 -8.96 10.79 3.42
N ALA A 264 -7.84 11.45 3.11
CA ALA A 264 -7.50 12.74 3.71
C ALA A 264 -8.52 13.83 3.34
N GLN A 265 -8.95 13.88 2.08
CA GLN A 265 -10.01 14.80 1.63
C GLN A 265 -11.34 14.52 2.34
N THR A 266 -11.71 13.25 2.47
CA THR A 266 -12.92 12.81 3.16
C THR A 266 -12.90 13.20 4.64
N ILE A 267 -11.75 13.04 5.32
CA ILE A 267 -11.58 13.46 6.72
C ILE A 267 -11.75 14.97 6.85
N ALA A 268 -11.06 15.75 6.01
CA ALA A 268 -11.13 17.20 6.03
C ALA A 268 -12.57 17.71 5.79
N ALA A 269 -13.28 17.13 4.82
CA ALA A 269 -14.68 17.46 4.54
C ALA A 269 -15.60 17.15 5.73
N ASN A 270 -15.52 15.93 6.29
CA ASN A 270 -16.34 15.52 7.43
C ASN A 270 -16.12 16.40 8.66
N VAL A 271 -14.86 16.67 9.00
CA VAL A 271 -14.50 17.50 10.16
C VAL A 271 -14.99 18.93 9.98
N ARG A 272 -14.85 19.50 8.78
CA ARG A 272 -15.32 20.85 8.47
C ARG A 272 -16.83 20.96 8.56
N ASP A 273 -17.56 20.00 8.00
CA ASP A 273 -19.02 19.96 8.07
C ASP A 273 -19.51 19.92 9.53
N ILE A 274 -18.90 19.07 10.37
CA ILE A 274 -19.29 18.93 11.78
C ILE A 274 -19.01 20.20 12.61
N LEU A 275 -17.83 20.82 12.44
CA LEU A 275 -17.39 21.91 13.33
C LEU A 275 -17.80 23.30 12.85
N VAL A 276 -17.82 23.52 11.54
CA VAL A 276 -18.09 24.84 10.93
C VAL A 276 -19.48 24.86 10.28
N GLY A 277 -19.98 23.70 9.84
CA GLY A 277 -21.16 23.61 8.99
C GLY A 277 -20.83 23.98 7.55
N ASN A 278 -21.56 23.38 6.60
CA ASN A 278 -21.58 23.89 5.23
C ASN A 278 -22.23 25.28 5.22
N GLY A 279 -21.44 26.32 5.01
CA GLY A 279 -22.00 27.58 4.54
C GLY A 279 -22.68 27.34 3.19
N ALA A 280 -24.01 27.25 3.20
CA ALA A 280 -24.91 27.20 2.04
C ALA A 280 -24.68 26.06 1.02
N ALA A 281 -25.61 25.09 1.00
CA ALA A 281 -26.31 24.82 -0.25
C ALA A 281 -27.60 25.65 -0.19
N PRO A 282 -27.90 26.52 -1.18
CA PRO A 282 -29.21 27.14 -1.25
C PRO A 282 -30.24 26.01 -1.40
N ARG A 283 -31.31 26.07 -0.60
CA ARG A 283 -32.55 25.40 -0.97
C ARG A 283 -32.99 26.02 -2.30
N ALA A 284 -32.99 25.22 -3.35
CA ALA A 284 -33.78 25.42 -4.55
C ALA A 284 -34.41 24.06 -4.89
#